data_AF-A0AAV0W720-F1
#
_entry.id   AF-A0AAV0W720-F1
#
_cell.length_a   1.000
_cell.length_b   1.000
_cell.length_c   1.000
_cell.angle_alpha   90.00
_cell.angle_beta   90.00
_cell.angle_gamma   90.00
#
_symmetry.space_group_name_H-M   'P 1'
#
loop_
_entity.id
_entity.type
_entity.pdbx_description
1 polymer ?
#
loop_
_entity_poly.entity_id
_entity_poly.type
_entity_poly.pdbx_seq_one_letter_code
_entity_poly.pdbx_strand_id
1 'polypeptide(L)'
;MCETRWIERHESITRFKELYLSIYHGEGVTQMSFKNIFSDYEKAMLEGDIKSIILSKTAGRQTCRDNTPADSPEQYYKRTIFLPLLDHFILQLEDRFSKHHRVMSTLQSLIPKYMTQNTTYLNKLKECALFYKPLIPNFDTFDTEIKIWQTQWQNVSDDDLPKCSLTTLSQINNFIL
;
A
#
# COMPACT_ATOMS: atom_id res chain seq x y z
N MET A 1 1.39 -22.93 -7.04
CA MET A 1 1.40 -21.46 -7.22
C MET A 1 2.61 -21.14 -8.09
N CYS A 2 2.46 -20.33 -9.15
CA CYS A 2 3.53 -20.10 -10.14
C CYS A 2 4.54 -19.03 -9.65
N GLU A 3 5.83 -19.33 -9.76
CA GLU A 3 6.97 -18.50 -9.30
C GLU A 3 7.02 -17.11 -9.94
N THR A 4 6.50 -16.95 -11.17
CA THR A 4 6.47 -15.65 -11.88
C THR A 4 5.60 -14.60 -11.19
N ARG A 5 4.56 -15.00 -10.45
CA ARG A 5 3.68 -14.07 -9.72
C ARG A 5 4.35 -13.41 -8.51
N TRP A 6 5.42 -13.97 -7.96
CA TRP A 6 6.07 -13.44 -6.75
C TRP A 6 7.07 -12.34 -7.08
N ILE A 7 7.84 -12.51 -8.16
CA ILE A 7 8.82 -11.53 -8.64
C ILE A 7 8.10 -10.29 -9.18
N GLU A 8 7.04 -10.46 -9.99
CA GLU A 8 6.20 -9.37 -10.45
C GLU A 8 5.56 -8.59 -9.29
N ARG A 9 5.21 -9.27 -8.20
CA ARG A 9 4.69 -8.64 -6.97
C ARG A 9 5.76 -7.84 -6.24
N HIS A 10 7.01 -8.32 -6.19
CA HIS A 10 8.06 -7.62 -5.47
C HIS A 10 8.49 -6.33 -6.20
N GLU A 11 8.66 -6.37 -7.54
CA GLU A 11 8.90 -5.15 -8.32
C GLU A 11 7.71 -4.19 -8.24
N SER A 12 6.49 -4.72 -8.31
CA SER A 12 5.28 -3.92 -8.11
C SER A 12 5.23 -3.27 -6.74
N ILE A 13 5.68 -3.94 -5.68
CA ILE A 13 5.73 -3.39 -4.31
C ILE A 13 6.85 -2.34 -4.18
N THR A 14 8.00 -2.54 -4.79
CA THR A 14 9.09 -1.55 -4.81
C THR A 14 8.65 -0.29 -5.55
N ARG A 15 8.10 -0.44 -6.76
CA ARG A 15 7.59 0.67 -7.56
C ARG A 15 6.40 1.34 -6.89
N PHE A 16 5.55 0.57 -6.22
CA PHE A 16 4.48 1.10 -5.39
C PHE A 16 5.02 1.94 -4.23
N LYS A 17 6.06 1.49 -3.51
CA LYS A 17 6.67 2.28 -2.42
C LYS A 17 7.27 3.60 -2.92
N GLU A 18 7.95 3.59 -4.06
CA GLU A 18 8.53 4.79 -4.68
C GLU A 18 7.44 5.81 -5.06
N LEU A 19 6.35 5.33 -5.65
CA LEU A 19 5.21 6.16 -6.03
C LEU A 19 4.39 6.61 -4.81
N TYR A 20 4.20 5.74 -3.83
CA TYR A 20 3.43 6.02 -2.61
C TYR A 20 4.10 7.08 -1.74
N LEU A 21 5.42 7.05 -1.58
CA LEU A 21 6.15 8.10 -0.86
C LEU A 21 5.96 9.48 -1.52
N SER A 22 5.96 9.52 -2.86
CA SER A 22 5.73 10.74 -3.63
C SER A 22 4.30 11.29 -3.48
N ILE A 23 3.31 10.39 -3.27
CA ILE A 23 1.90 10.74 -3.08
C ILE A 23 1.62 11.14 -1.61
N TYR A 24 2.09 10.36 -0.64
CA TYR A 24 1.81 10.51 0.79
C TYR A 24 2.44 11.77 1.39
N HIS A 25 3.64 12.15 0.94
CA HIS A 25 4.30 13.39 1.39
C HIS A 25 3.79 14.65 0.66
N GLY A 26 2.66 14.56 -0.05
CA GLY A 26 2.48 15.32 -1.27
C GLY A 26 1.15 16.02 -1.51
N GLU A 27 0.46 16.57 -0.50
CA GLU A 27 -0.67 17.48 -0.80
C GLU A 27 -0.22 18.73 -1.59
N GLY A 28 1.01 19.21 -1.36
CA GLY A 28 1.66 20.23 -2.21
C GLY A 28 2.46 19.68 -3.40
N VAL A 29 2.84 18.40 -3.35
CA VAL A 29 3.65 17.74 -4.38
C VAL A 29 2.79 17.36 -5.58
N THR A 30 1.53 16.93 -5.42
CA THR A 30 0.66 16.59 -6.58
C THR A 30 0.48 17.77 -7.56
N GLN A 31 0.41 19.00 -7.06
CA GLN A 31 0.35 20.20 -7.92
C GLN A 31 1.68 20.48 -8.61
N MET A 32 2.79 20.42 -7.88
CA MET A 32 4.14 20.62 -8.41
C MET A 32 4.52 19.52 -9.41
N SER A 33 4.15 18.27 -9.12
CA SER A 33 4.35 17.09 -9.96
C SER A 33 3.56 17.20 -11.25
N PHE A 34 2.28 17.59 -11.21
CA PHE A 34 1.52 17.80 -12.44
C PHE A 34 2.12 18.92 -13.27
N LYS A 35 2.49 20.05 -12.63
CA LYS A 35 3.12 21.18 -13.32
C LYS A 35 4.43 20.77 -14.01
N ASN A 36 5.25 19.96 -13.35
CA ASN A 36 6.49 19.44 -13.93
C ASN A 36 6.22 18.50 -15.10
N ILE A 37 5.29 17.53 -14.94
CA ILE A 37 4.88 16.60 -16.01
C ILE A 37 4.34 17.38 -17.21
N PHE A 38 3.52 18.41 -16.97
CA PHE A 38 2.95 19.24 -18.01
C PHE A 38 4.01 20.08 -18.72
N SER A 39 4.97 20.63 -17.97
CA SER A 39 6.09 21.39 -18.56
C SER A 39 7.02 20.51 -19.40
N ASP A 40 7.28 19.28 -18.96
CA ASP A 40 8.12 18.35 -19.74
C ASP A 40 7.40 17.90 -21.02
N TYR A 41 6.07 17.72 -20.96
CA TYR A 41 5.25 17.53 -22.15
C TYR A 41 5.31 18.74 -23.09
N GLU A 42 5.18 19.97 -22.58
CA GLU A 42 5.30 21.19 -23.39
C GLU A 42 6.66 21.29 -24.09
N LYS A 43 7.77 20.97 -23.40
CA LYS A 43 9.11 20.93 -23.99
C LYS A 43 9.19 19.88 -25.12
N ALA A 44 8.72 18.67 -24.89
CA ALA A 44 8.72 17.60 -25.89
C ALA A 44 7.86 17.95 -27.12
N MET A 45 6.76 18.68 -26.93
CA MET A 45 5.94 19.19 -28.04
C MET A 45 6.68 20.24 -28.88
N LEU A 46 7.39 21.15 -28.23
CA LEU A 46 8.21 22.16 -28.90
C LEU A 46 9.35 21.53 -29.71
N GLU A 47 10.01 20.50 -29.14
CA GLU A 47 11.04 19.71 -29.85
C GLU A 47 10.49 18.97 -31.07
N GLY A 48 9.21 18.60 -31.04
CA GLY A 48 8.49 17.94 -32.14
C GLY A 48 7.82 18.88 -33.15
N ASP A 49 8.12 20.18 -33.15
CA ASP A 49 7.48 21.22 -33.98
C ASP A 49 5.94 21.33 -33.82
N ILE A 50 5.39 20.89 -32.68
CA ILE A 50 3.96 21.00 -32.38
C ILE A 50 3.69 22.35 -31.70
N LYS A 51 3.13 23.29 -32.47
CA LYS A 51 3.01 24.71 -32.08
C LYS A 51 1.96 25.04 -31.01
N SER A 52 0.99 24.17 -30.74
CA SER A 52 0.01 24.44 -29.67
C SER A 52 -0.64 23.18 -29.11
N ILE A 53 -0.87 23.21 -27.80
CA ILE A 53 -1.72 22.25 -27.11
C ILE A 53 -3.16 22.59 -27.49
N ILE A 54 -3.73 21.82 -28.40
CA ILE A 54 -5.13 21.94 -28.78
C ILE A 54 -5.96 21.45 -27.60
N LEU A 55 -6.73 22.34 -26.95
CA LEU A 55 -7.84 21.93 -26.11
C LEU A 55 -8.73 21.02 -26.95
N SER A 56 -8.90 19.76 -26.55
CA SER A 56 -9.80 18.85 -27.27
C SER A 56 -11.15 19.56 -27.41
N LYS A 57 -11.53 19.90 -28.65
CA LYS A 57 -12.63 20.81 -28.97
C LYS A 57 -13.76 20.65 -27.96
N THR A 58 -13.97 21.67 -27.13
CA THR A 58 -15.17 21.78 -26.30
C THR A 58 -16.33 21.90 -27.28
N ALA A 59 -16.92 20.76 -27.66
CA ALA A 59 -18.10 20.78 -28.49
C ALA A 59 -19.16 21.56 -27.71
N GLY A 60 -19.85 22.51 -28.35
CA GLY A 60 -20.89 23.32 -27.69
C GLY A 60 -21.98 22.50 -27.00
N ARG A 61 -22.06 21.19 -27.30
CA ARG A 61 -22.73 20.16 -26.53
C ARG A 61 -21.85 18.92 -26.40
N GLN A 62 -21.41 18.60 -25.18
CA GLN A 62 -21.01 17.26 -24.78
C GLN A 62 -22.17 16.64 -23.98
N THR A 63 -22.70 15.51 -24.43
CA THR A 63 -23.83 14.82 -23.77
C THR A 63 -23.39 13.64 -22.90
N CYS A 64 -22.14 13.20 -23.03
CA CYS A 64 -21.56 12.05 -22.30
C CYS A 64 -20.44 12.41 -21.32
N ARG A 65 -20.05 13.69 -21.22
CA ARG A 65 -19.02 14.17 -20.28
C ARG A 65 -19.39 15.56 -19.77
N ASP A 66 -19.05 15.82 -18.51
CA ASP A 66 -19.19 17.14 -17.92
C ASP A 66 -18.30 18.16 -18.64
N ASN A 67 -18.87 19.33 -18.89
CA ASN A 67 -18.17 20.43 -19.52
C ASN A 67 -17.32 21.14 -18.45
N THR A 68 -16.19 20.52 -18.10
CA THR A 68 -15.33 21.01 -17.02
C THR A 68 -14.73 22.37 -17.42
N PRO A 69 -15.06 23.47 -16.71
CA PRO A 69 -14.49 24.77 -17.01
C PRO A 69 -12.97 24.69 -16.81
N ALA A 70 -12.20 25.28 -17.72
CA ALA A 70 -10.75 25.37 -17.61
C ALA A 70 -10.26 26.60 -18.37
N ASP A 71 -9.42 27.39 -17.71
CA ASP A 71 -8.84 28.64 -18.18
C ASP A 71 -7.56 28.41 -19.00
N SER A 72 -7.00 27.20 -18.92
CA SER A 72 -5.82 26.78 -19.68
C SER A 72 -5.85 25.28 -20.04
N PRO A 73 -5.10 24.84 -21.06
CA PRO A 73 -4.92 23.42 -21.36
C PRO A 73 -4.34 22.64 -20.17
N GLU A 74 -3.42 23.24 -19.41
CA GLU A 74 -2.87 22.67 -18.18
C GLU A 74 -3.99 22.31 -17.20
N GLN A 75 -4.87 23.28 -16.90
CA GLN A 75 -5.97 23.09 -15.97
C GLN A 75 -6.99 22.07 -16.50
N TYR A 76 -7.24 22.06 -17.81
CA TYR A 76 -8.14 21.10 -18.45
C TYR A 76 -7.64 19.67 -18.27
N TYR A 77 -6.39 19.38 -18.64
CA TYR A 77 -5.81 18.04 -18.53
C TYR A 77 -5.60 17.61 -17.08
N LYS A 78 -5.32 18.57 -16.18
CA LYS A 78 -5.29 18.30 -14.73
C LYS A 78 -6.63 17.75 -14.25
N ARG A 79 -7.74 18.42 -14.60
CA ARG A 79 -9.07 18.07 -14.12
C ARG A 79 -9.67 16.85 -14.81
N THR A 80 -9.41 16.66 -16.10
CA THR A 80 -10.06 15.61 -16.91
C THR A 80 -9.28 14.31 -16.98
N ILE A 81 -7.96 14.34 -16.73
CA ILE A 81 -7.10 13.15 -16.83
C ILE A 81 -6.36 12.90 -15.52
N PHE A 82 -5.58 13.87 -15.04
CA PHE A 82 -4.65 13.62 -13.93
C PHE A 82 -5.35 13.33 -12.62
N LEU A 83 -6.31 14.17 -12.20
CA LEU A 83 -7.07 13.95 -10.97
C LEU A 83 -7.89 12.64 -11.02
N PRO A 84 -8.70 12.36 -12.07
CA PRO A 84 -9.40 11.08 -12.18
C PRO A 84 -8.47 9.86 -12.16
N LEU A 85 -7.27 9.96 -12.77
CA LEU A 85 -6.28 8.89 -12.73
C LEU A 85 -5.74 8.67 -11.31
N LEU A 86 -5.45 9.74 -10.57
CA LEU A 86 -5.02 9.64 -9.17
C LEU A 86 -6.11 9.04 -8.29
N ASP A 87 -7.35 9.51 -8.43
CA ASP A 87 -8.50 8.96 -7.70
C ASP A 87 -8.66 7.47 -8.00
N HIS A 88 -8.59 7.08 -9.28
CA HIS A 88 -8.65 5.68 -9.67
C HIS A 88 -7.49 4.87 -9.06
N PHE A 89 -6.27 5.41 -9.07
CA PHE A 89 -5.11 4.74 -8.49
C PHE A 89 -5.29 4.55 -6.98
N ILE A 90 -5.72 5.58 -6.25
CA ILE A 90 -6.03 5.49 -4.81
C ILE A 90 -7.09 4.39 -4.58
N LEU A 91 -8.19 4.39 -5.34
CA LEU A 91 -9.23 3.36 -5.23
C LEU A 91 -8.68 1.95 -5.48
N GLN A 92 -7.80 1.76 -6.46
CA GLN A 92 -7.18 0.46 -6.73
C GLN A 92 -6.27 0.02 -5.57
N LEU A 93 -5.54 0.95 -4.97
CA LEU A 93 -4.73 0.67 -3.78
C LEU A 93 -5.60 0.30 -2.59
N GLU A 94 -6.68 1.05 -2.36
CA GLU A 94 -7.61 0.77 -1.29
C GLU A 94 -8.28 -0.59 -1.47
N ASP A 95 -8.81 -0.94 -2.64
CA ASP A 95 -9.42 -2.26 -2.84
C ASP A 95 -8.40 -3.39 -2.66
N ARG A 96 -7.18 -3.21 -3.17
CA ARG A 96 -6.14 -4.24 -3.10
C ARG A 96 -5.57 -4.42 -1.71
N PHE A 97 -5.34 -3.34 -0.97
CA PHE A 97 -4.63 -3.38 0.31
C PHE A 97 -5.53 -3.28 1.53
N SER A 98 -6.76 -2.74 1.46
CA SER A 98 -7.63 -2.59 2.64
C SER A 98 -8.01 -3.94 3.26
N LYS A 99 -8.30 -4.94 2.42
CA LYS A 99 -8.60 -6.31 2.89
C LYS A 99 -7.39 -6.94 3.58
N HIS A 100 -6.19 -6.70 3.04
CA HIS A 100 -4.95 -7.19 3.61
C HIS A 100 -4.50 -6.40 4.84
N HIS A 101 -4.85 -5.11 4.97
CA HIS A 101 -4.48 -4.28 6.11
C HIS A 101 -4.99 -4.89 7.42
N ARG A 102 -6.23 -5.38 7.45
CA ARG A 102 -6.78 -6.04 8.64
C ARG A 102 -6.01 -7.31 9.02
N VAL A 103 -5.68 -8.13 8.03
CA VAL A 103 -4.89 -9.36 8.22
C VAL A 103 -3.48 -9.02 8.66
N MET A 104 -2.84 -8.03 8.03
CA MET A 104 -1.47 -7.59 8.35
C MET A 104 -1.40 -6.98 9.75
N SER A 105 -2.35 -6.14 10.15
CA SER A 105 -2.45 -5.60 11.51
C SER A 105 -2.61 -6.71 12.54
N THR A 106 -3.42 -7.73 12.20
CA THR A 106 -3.57 -8.91 13.06
C THR A 106 -2.29 -9.74 13.12
N LEU A 107 -1.57 -9.93 12.02
CA LEU A 107 -0.28 -10.66 12.02
C LEU A 107 0.84 -9.87 12.71
N GLN A 108 0.83 -8.53 12.62
CA GLN A 108 1.84 -7.66 13.22
C GLN A 108 1.87 -7.80 14.75
N SER A 109 0.75 -8.14 15.36
CA SER A 109 0.67 -8.41 16.80
C SER A 109 1.40 -9.69 17.25
N LEU A 110 1.84 -10.56 16.32
CA LEU A 110 2.76 -11.65 16.63
C LEU A 110 4.16 -11.14 16.94
N ILE A 111 4.50 -9.93 16.50
CA ILE A 111 5.76 -9.28 16.84
C ILE A 111 5.71 -8.91 18.33
N PRO A 112 6.67 -9.35 19.15
CA PRO A 112 6.68 -9.16 20.60
C PRO A 112 6.41 -7.72 21.05
N LYS A 113 7.01 -6.72 20.38
CA LYS A 113 6.78 -5.30 20.69
C LYS A 113 5.32 -4.85 20.61
N TYR A 114 4.53 -5.47 19.73
CA TYR A 114 3.14 -5.09 19.46
C TYR A 114 2.14 -6.11 20.02
N MET A 115 2.64 -7.11 20.74
CA MET A 115 1.81 -8.18 21.27
C MET A 115 0.96 -7.67 22.43
N THR A 116 -0.34 -7.91 22.37
CA THR A 116 -1.27 -7.57 23.44
C THR A 116 -1.75 -8.84 24.15
N GLN A 117 -2.07 -8.75 25.43
CA GLN A 117 -2.62 -9.88 26.19
C GLN A 117 -4.15 -9.90 26.24
N ASN A 118 -4.84 -9.03 25.47
CA ASN A 118 -6.30 -8.96 25.49
C ASN A 118 -6.95 -10.10 24.70
N THR A 119 -8.03 -10.68 25.24
CA THR A 119 -8.83 -11.76 24.64
C THR A 119 -9.39 -11.41 23.26
N THR A 120 -9.73 -10.14 23.02
CA THR A 120 -10.24 -9.66 21.72
C THR A 120 -9.23 -9.85 20.60
N TYR A 121 -7.93 -9.69 20.92
CA TYR A 121 -6.85 -9.88 19.98
C TYR A 121 -6.70 -11.36 19.60
N LEU A 122 -6.68 -12.26 20.59
CA LEU A 122 -6.54 -13.70 20.36
C LEU A 122 -7.62 -14.24 19.42
N ASN A 123 -8.86 -13.78 19.58
CA ASN A 123 -9.95 -14.15 18.69
C ASN A 123 -9.69 -13.73 17.24
N LYS A 124 -9.23 -12.49 17.01
CA LYS A 124 -8.88 -12.00 15.66
C LYS A 124 -7.70 -12.77 15.06
N LEU A 125 -6.69 -13.08 15.87
CA LEU A 125 -5.53 -13.86 15.45
C LEU A 125 -5.94 -15.27 15.02
N LYS A 126 -6.84 -15.91 15.78
CA LYS A 126 -7.38 -17.24 15.44
C LYS A 126 -8.18 -17.23 14.13
N GLU A 127 -8.98 -16.20 13.88
CA GLU A 127 -9.65 -16.00 12.58
C GLU A 127 -8.63 -15.88 11.43
N CYS A 128 -7.54 -15.11 11.63
CA CYS A 128 -6.46 -15.03 10.64
C CYS A 128 -5.75 -16.38 10.46
N ALA A 129 -5.49 -17.11 11.54
CA ALA A 129 -4.83 -18.40 11.47
C ALA A 129 -5.70 -19.44 10.72
N LEU A 130 -7.02 -19.39 10.86
CA LEU A 130 -7.95 -20.24 10.09
C LEU A 130 -7.81 -20.02 8.58
N PHE A 131 -7.62 -18.77 8.15
CA PHE A 131 -7.37 -18.45 6.73
C PHE A 131 -6.07 -19.10 6.22
N TYR A 132 -5.05 -19.21 7.06
CA TYR A 132 -3.76 -19.83 6.74
C TYR A 132 -3.66 -21.31 7.15
N LYS A 133 -4.75 -21.95 7.60
CA LYS A 133 -4.77 -23.32 8.11
C LYS A 133 -4.02 -24.34 7.22
N PRO A 134 -4.11 -24.31 5.87
CA PRO A 134 -3.37 -25.25 5.02
C PRO A 134 -1.84 -25.12 5.09
N LEU A 135 -1.32 -24.00 5.58
CA LEU A 135 0.10 -23.72 5.73
C LEU A 135 0.61 -23.98 7.16
N ILE A 136 -0.28 -24.25 8.11
CA ILE A 136 0.04 -24.44 9.52
C ILE A 136 0.13 -25.95 9.78
N PRO A 137 1.32 -26.50 10.11
CA PRO A 137 1.51 -27.94 10.25
C PRO A 137 0.64 -28.60 11.33
N ASN A 138 0.32 -27.87 12.40
CA ASN A 138 -0.52 -28.35 13.49
C ASN A 138 -1.44 -27.23 14.00
N PHE A 139 -2.59 -27.06 13.33
CA PHE A 139 -3.53 -26.00 13.71
C PHE A 139 -4.20 -26.26 15.06
N ASP A 140 -4.32 -27.52 15.47
CA ASP A 140 -5.00 -27.89 16.72
C ASP A 140 -4.20 -27.44 17.96
N THR A 141 -2.88 -27.28 17.83
CA THR A 141 -2.00 -26.76 18.89
C THR A 141 -1.91 -25.23 18.91
N PHE A 142 -2.54 -24.52 17.98
CA PHE A 142 -2.40 -23.08 17.79
C PHE A 142 -2.63 -22.27 19.08
N ASP A 143 -3.72 -22.54 19.80
CA ASP A 143 -4.04 -21.81 21.04
C ASP A 143 -2.97 -22.00 22.13
N THR A 144 -2.35 -23.18 22.17
CA THR A 144 -1.27 -23.49 23.11
C THR A 144 0.04 -22.83 22.68
N GLU A 145 0.38 -22.90 21.39
CA GLU A 145 1.59 -22.28 20.83
C GLU A 145 1.58 -20.76 21.00
N ILE A 146 0.44 -20.09 20.79
CA ILE A 146 0.32 -18.65 21.01
C ILE A 146 0.49 -18.26 22.48
N LYS A 147 0.01 -19.08 23.42
CA LYS A 147 0.24 -18.84 24.85
C LYS A 147 1.72 -19.00 25.23
N ILE A 148 2.36 -20.06 24.73
CA ILE A 148 3.80 -20.27 24.92
C ILE A 148 4.58 -19.08 24.34
N TRP A 149 4.22 -18.66 23.13
CA TRP A 149 4.78 -17.49 22.46
C TRP A 149 4.65 -16.23 23.32
N GLN A 150 3.46 -15.96 23.88
CA GLN A 150 3.25 -14.83 24.79
C GLN A 150 4.14 -14.91 26.03
N THR A 151 4.23 -16.08 26.67
CA THR A 151 5.03 -16.27 27.89
C THR A 151 6.52 -16.08 27.64
N GLN A 152 7.04 -16.42 26.45
CA GLN A 152 8.46 -16.22 26.13
C GLN A 152 8.90 -14.75 26.22
N TRP A 153 8.01 -13.81 25.91
CA TRP A 153 8.32 -12.39 25.88
C TRP A 153 7.87 -11.62 27.13
N GLN A 154 7.22 -12.29 28.10
CA GLN A 154 6.68 -11.63 29.30
C GLN A 154 7.75 -11.01 30.21
N ASN A 155 8.96 -11.59 30.24
CA ASN A 155 10.05 -11.13 31.12
C ASN A 155 11.13 -10.32 30.39
N VAL A 156 10.96 -10.05 29.09
CA VAL A 156 11.91 -9.28 28.29
C VAL A 156 11.62 -7.79 28.46
N SER A 157 12.67 -6.98 28.62
CA SER A 157 12.50 -5.53 28.75
C SER A 157 11.94 -4.92 27.46
N ASP A 158 11.18 -3.84 27.58
CA ASP A 158 10.52 -3.20 26.44
C ASP A 158 11.50 -2.69 25.36
N ASP A 159 12.74 -2.37 25.76
CA ASP A 159 13.82 -1.93 24.87
C ASP A 159 14.42 -3.09 24.07
N ASP A 160 14.44 -4.30 24.65
CA ASP A 160 14.99 -5.51 24.05
C ASP A 160 13.97 -6.25 23.16
N LEU A 161 12.69 -5.87 23.24
CA LEU A 161 11.64 -6.49 22.43
C LEU A 161 11.86 -6.22 20.92
N PRO A 162 11.85 -7.28 20.09
CA PRO A 162 12.03 -7.14 18.65
C PRO A 162 10.85 -6.37 18.05
N LYS A 163 11.19 -5.42 17.17
CA LYS A 163 10.25 -4.46 16.57
C LYS A 163 9.80 -4.83 15.16
N CYS A 164 10.39 -5.88 14.57
CA CYS A 164 10.02 -6.35 13.24
C CYS A 164 10.14 -7.87 13.13
N SER A 165 9.48 -8.47 12.13
CA SER A 165 9.48 -9.93 11.94
C SER A 165 10.88 -10.52 11.78
N LEU A 166 11.80 -9.82 11.11
CA LEU A 166 13.19 -10.26 10.95
C LEU A 166 13.92 -10.38 12.28
N THR A 167 13.82 -9.37 13.15
CA THR A 167 14.46 -9.42 14.47
C THR A 167 13.78 -10.43 15.38
N THR A 168 12.45 -10.55 15.31
CA THR A 168 11.71 -11.60 16.01
C THR A 168 12.24 -12.98 15.63
N LEU A 169 12.25 -13.34 14.35
CA LEU A 169 12.71 -14.65 13.87
C LEU A 169 14.18 -14.94 14.26
N SER A 170 15.05 -13.92 14.20
CA SER A 170 16.46 -14.09 14.58
C SER A 170 16.64 -14.47 16.06
N GLN A 171 15.77 -13.96 16.94
CA GLN A 171 15.83 -14.24 18.36
C GLN A 171 15.16 -15.57 18.72
N ILE A 172 14.19 -16.05 17.94
CA ILE A 172 13.53 -17.36 18.16
C ILE A 172 14.53 -18.52 18.14
N ASN A 173 15.53 -18.46 17.25
CA ASN A 173 16.55 -19.50 17.14
C ASN A 173 17.38 -19.70 18.42
N ASN A 174 17.34 -18.74 19.35
CA ASN A 174 18.02 -18.86 20.65
C ASN A 174 17.17 -19.58 21.71
N PHE A 175 15.89 -19.85 21.45
CA PHE A 175 14.95 -20.45 22.39
C PHE A 175 14.60 -21.92 22.08
N ILE A 176 14.97 -22.42 20.89
CA ILE A 176 14.78 -23.82 20.50
C ILE A 176 16.13 -24.52 20.67
N LEU A 177 16.34 -25.12 21.85
CA LEU A 177 17.37 -26.13 22.13
C LEU A 177 16.75 -27.52 22.00
#